data_AF-A0A7C4SDD5-F1
#
_entry.id   AF-A0A7C4SDD5-F1
#
_cell.length_a   1.000
_cell.length_b   1.000
_cell.length_c   1.000
_cell.angle_alpha   90.00
_cell.angle_beta   90.00
_cell.angle_gamma   90.00
#
_symmetry.space_group_name_H-M   'P 1'
#
loop_
_entity.id
_entity.type
_entity.pdbx_description
1 polymer ?
#
loop_
_entity_poly.entity_id
_entity_poly.type
_entity_poly.pdbx_seq_one_letter_code
_entity_poly.pdbx_strand_id
1 'polypeptide(L)'
;MVAGFLKEDASALNTLKCCRSWMSQVRPTSVIVLCVDRDNDVGEVAGVQTPIIGEEAVKRAAVEFAAKRPDDSDVNAIFAALKLYHQLREQGGMSDVEVALVAGHKDEGVKADMRISEELDAILSVKRFDAAVLVSDGPTDEMVLPLIQSKLPVLSVHRVVVQQSRGVEESFILFLRYARRLFEEEKYKKYAMGIPGGLITMYVVLSILMP
;
A
#
# COMPACT_ATOMS: atom_id res chain seq x y z
N MET A 1 29.60 38.45 37.91
CA MET A 1 29.80 37.19 37.14
C MET A 1 28.45 36.52 36.85
N VAL A 2 27.45 37.25 36.33
CA VAL A 2 26.12 36.69 35.94
C VAL A 2 25.52 37.48 34.76
N ALA A 3 26.33 37.87 33.78
CA ALA A 3 25.86 38.59 32.58
C ALA A 3 26.37 37.98 31.26
N GLY A 4 27.19 36.93 31.33
CA GLY A 4 27.75 36.25 30.16
C GLY A 4 26.95 35.04 29.68
N PHE A 5 26.03 34.51 30.49
CA PHE A 5 25.39 33.21 30.24
C PHE A 5 24.03 33.28 29.52
N LEU A 6 23.44 34.48 29.36
CA LEU A 6 22.13 34.66 28.72
C LEU A 6 22.22 35.09 27.23
N LYS A 7 23.43 35.17 26.66
CA LYS A 7 23.63 35.58 25.26
C LYS A 7 23.76 34.40 24.29
N GLU A 8 24.05 33.19 24.78
CA GLU A 8 24.20 31.99 23.93
C GLU A 8 22.85 31.36 23.55
N ASP A 9 21.83 31.44 24.42
CA ASP A 9 20.50 30.86 24.16
C ASP A 9 19.71 31.59 23.06
N ALA A 10 19.98 32.89 22.84
CA ALA A 10 19.32 33.66 21.80
C ALA A 10 19.76 33.25 20.39
N SER A 11 21.01 32.80 20.23
CA SER A 11 21.54 32.29 18.96
C SER A 11 20.94 30.93 18.61
N ALA A 12 20.90 30.01 19.59
CA ALA A 12 20.33 28.68 19.45
C ALA A 12 18.82 28.72 19.11
N LEU A 13 18.07 29.61 19.75
CA LEU A 13 16.64 29.84 19.46
C LEU A 13 16.41 30.46 18.07
N ASN A 14 17.35 31.25 17.56
CA ASN A 14 17.23 31.85 16.23
C ASN A 14 17.58 30.85 15.11
N THR A 15 18.53 29.93 15.34
CA THR A 15 18.77 28.78 14.45
C THR A 15 17.60 27.80 14.45
N LEU A 16 16.98 27.53 15.60
CA LEU A 16 15.78 26.70 15.67
C LEU A 16 14.57 27.37 14.99
N LYS A 17 14.42 28.70 15.10
CA LYS A 17 13.40 29.46 14.35
C LYS A 17 13.67 29.47 12.84
N CYS A 18 14.93 29.54 12.41
CA CYS A 18 15.32 29.46 11.01
C CYS A 18 15.03 28.06 10.42
N CYS A 19 15.39 26.98 11.13
CA CYS A 19 15.06 25.61 10.72
C CYS A 19 13.54 25.36 10.71
N ARG A 20 12.79 25.91 11.68
CA ARG A 20 11.33 25.78 11.73
C ARG A 20 10.62 26.61 10.66
N SER A 21 11.22 27.73 10.24
CA SER A 21 10.77 28.56 9.11
C SER A 21 11.09 27.94 7.75
N TRP A 22 12.18 27.17 7.64
CA TRP A 22 12.53 26.49 6.39
C TRP A 22 11.59 25.31 6.09
N MET A 23 11.05 24.66 7.12
CA MET A 23 10.09 23.56 6.99
C MET A 23 8.65 24.01 6.68
N SER A 24 8.34 25.32 6.69
CA SER A 24 6.95 25.77 6.69
C SER A 24 6.36 26.20 5.34
N GLN A 25 7.06 26.21 4.19
CA GLN A 25 6.43 26.76 2.98
C GLN A 25 7.09 26.47 1.62
N VAL A 26 7.46 25.22 1.33
CA VAL A 26 7.54 24.79 -0.08
C VAL A 26 6.38 23.86 -0.33
N ARG A 27 5.27 24.42 -0.86
CA ARG A 27 4.25 23.55 -1.46
C ARG A 27 4.95 22.85 -2.63
N PRO A 28 4.99 21.51 -2.66
CA PRO A 28 5.62 20.79 -3.75
C PRO A 28 4.98 21.25 -5.06
N THR A 29 5.81 21.77 -5.96
CA THR A 29 5.39 22.33 -7.24
C THR A 29 5.31 21.25 -8.31
N SER A 30 6.15 20.22 -8.16
CA SER A 30 6.21 19.05 -9.03
C SER A 30 5.91 17.77 -8.24
N VAL A 31 4.90 17.02 -8.68
CA VAL A 31 4.44 15.81 -8.00
C VAL A 31 4.33 14.65 -8.99
N ILE A 32 4.81 13.48 -8.59
CA ILE A 32 4.58 12.23 -9.32
C ILE A 32 3.56 11.36 -8.58
N VAL A 33 2.51 10.94 -9.27
CA VAL A 33 1.61 9.89 -8.80
C VAL A 33 2.21 8.55 -9.21
N LEU A 34 2.61 7.76 -8.21
CA LEU A 34 3.32 6.51 -8.42
C LEU A 34 2.41 5.33 -8.06
N CYS A 35 2.03 4.55 -9.06
CA CYS A 35 1.42 3.24 -8.85
C CYS A 35 2.54 2.20 -8.73
N VAL A 36 2.48 1.35 -7.71
CA VAL A 36 3.48 0.31 -7.49
C VAL A 36 2.82 -1.05 -7.48
N ASP A 37 3.38 -1.96 -8.28
CA ASP A 37 3.04 -3.37 -8.37
C ASP A 37 4.29 -4.16 -7.95
N ARG A 38 4.33 -4.70 -6.72
CA ARG A 38 5.57 -5.26 -6.19
C ARG A 38 5.93 -6.63 -6.78
N ASP A 39 4.96 -7.45 -7.13
CA ASP A 39 5.17 -8.80 -7.68
C ASP A 39 5.23 -8.81 -9.22
N ASN A 40 5.06 -7.66 -9.87
CA ASN A 40 5.21 -7.48 -11.32
C ASN A 40 4.16 -8.26 -12.12
N ASP A 41 2.96 -8.41 -11.56
CA ASP A 41 1.83 -9.00 -12.26
C ASP A 41 1.46 -8.19 -13.52
N VAL A 42 1.55 -6.86 -13.45
CA VAL A 42 1.27 -6.00 -14.60
C VAL A 42 2.27 -6.22 -15.73
N GLY A 43 3.56 -6.34 -15.41
CA GLY A 43 4.60 -6.59 -16.40
C GLY A 43 4.46 -7.97 -17.07
N GLU A 44 4.18 -9.01 -16.29
CA GLU A 44 4.03 -10.38 -16.81
C GLU A 44 2.76 -10.58 -17.63
N VAL A 45 1.63 -10.06 -17.14
CA VAL A 45 0.33 -10.27 -17.76
C VAL A 45 0.15 -9.33 -18.95
N ALA A 46 0.40 -8.02 -18.79
CA ALA A 46 0.20 -7.07 -19.87
C ALA A 46 1.31 -7.17 -20.94
N GLY A 47 2.48 -7.71 -20.61
CA GLY A 47 3.62 -7.81 -21.52
C GLY A 47 4.30 -6.46 -21.77
N VAL A 48 4.23 -5.57 -20.77
CA VAL A 48 4.78 -4.22 -20.82
C VAL A 48 6.08 -4.15 -20.03
N GLN A 49 7.02 -3.32 -20.48
CA GLN A 49 8.25 -3.05 -19.73
C GLN A 49 8.05 -1.83 -18.82
N THR A 50 8.36 -2.01 -17.54
CA THR A 50 8.40 -0.96 -16.53
C THR A 50 9.82 -0.40 -16.39
N PRO A 51 9.99 0.88 -15.97
CA PRO A 51 8.96 1.82 -15.54
C PRO A 51 8.20 2.46 -16.72
N ILE A 52 6.91 2.71 -16.53
CA ILE A 52 6.05 3.39 -17.52
C ILE A 52 5.73 4.79 -16.98
N ILE A 53 6.04 5.82 -17.77
CA ILE A 53 5.83 7.22 -17.39
C ILE A 53 4.84 7.86 -18.38
N GLY A 54 3.91 8.65 -17.85
CA GLY A 54 2.98 9.46 -18.61
C GLY A 54 1.59 8.83 -18.75
N GLU A 55 0.59 9.71 -18.77
CA GLU A 55 -0.84 9.35 -18.75
C GLU A 55 -1.21 8.33 -19.83
N GLU A 56 -0.89 8.62 -21.10
CA GLU A 56 -1.27 7.78 -22.23
C GLU A 56 -0.58 6.41 -22.21
N ALA A 57 0.66 6.35 -21.73
CA ALA A 57 1.39 5.08 -21.63
C ALA A 57 0.84 4.21 -20.50
N VAL A 58 0.62 4.80 -19.33
CA VAL A 58 0.01 4.12 -18.18
C VAL A 58 -1.41 3.65 -18.50
N LYS A 59 -2.22 4.49 -19.17
CA LYS A 59 -3.57 4.14 -19.60
C LYS A 59 -3.59 2.97 -20.57
N ARG A 60 -2.68 2.93 -21.54
CA ARG A 60 -2.56 1.77 -22.45
C ARG A 60 -2.21 0.49 -21.70
N ALA A 61 -1.24 0.56 -20.78
CA ALA A 61 -0.86 -0.59 -19.96
C ALA A 61 -2.05 -1.07 -19.08
N ALA A 62 -2.79 -0.14 -18.48
CA ALA A 62 -3.98 -0.45 -17.69
C ALA A 62 -5.06 -1.18 -18.51
N VAL A 63 -5.35 -0.69 -19.72
CA VAL A 63 -6.34 -1.31 -20.61
C VAL A 63 -5.91 -2.69 -21.05
N GLU A 64 -4.63 -2.88 -21.39
CA GLU A 64 -4.09 -4.18 -21.81
C GLU A 64 -4.10 -5.19 -20.66
N PHE A 65 -3.76 -4.74 -19.44
CA PHE A 65 -3.81 -5.56 -18.24
C PHE A 65 -5.26 -5.95 -17.90
N ALA A 66 -6.19 -4.99 -17.87
CA ALA A 66 -7.60 -5.22 -17.60
C ALA A 66 -8.28 -6.14 -18.64
N ALA A 67 -7.84 -6.10 -19.90
CA ALA A 67 -8.34 -6.99 -20.94
C ALA A 67 -7.98 -8.47 -20.68
N LYS A 68 -6.91 -8.72 -19.92
CA LYS A 68 -6.42 -10.07 -19.59
C LYS A 68 -6.85 -10.53 -18.20
N ARG A 69 -6.83 -9.63 -17.21
CA ARG A 69 -7.23 -9.89 -15.82
C ARG A 69 -8.15 -8.77 -15.28
N PRO A 70 -9.44 -8.78 -15.61
CA PRO A 70 -10.37 -7.72 -15.19
C PRO A 70 -10.72 -7.75 -13.70
N ASP A 71 -10.61 -8.91 -13.05
CA ASP A 71 -10.98 -9.09 -11.64
C ASP A 71 -9.84 -8.72 -10.66
N ASP A 72 -8.67 -8.39 -11.19
CA ASP A 72 -7.47 -8.09 -10.41
C ASP A 72 -7.53 -6.69 -9.76
N SER A 73 -7.04 -6.56 -8.53
CA SER A 73 -7.08 -5.28 -7.82
C SER A 73 -6.07 -4.27 -8.35
N ASP A 74 -4.99 -4.73 -8.98
CA ASP A 74 -4.00 -3.90 -9.66
C ASP A 74 -4.60 -3.01 -10.76
N VAL A 75 -5.60 -3.53 -11.50
CA VAL A 75 -6.34 -2.74 -12.50
C VAL A 75 -6.87 -1.45 -11.88
N ASN A 76 -7.46 -1.59 -10.70
CA ASN A 76 -8.10 -0.46 -10.01
C ASN A 76 -7.07 0.47 -9.38
N ALA A 77 -5.93 -0.05 -8.92
CA ALA A 77 -4.81 0.78 -8.48
C ALA A 77 -4.31 1.69 -9.59
N ILE A 78 -4.08 1.16 -10.80
CA ILE A 78 -3.61 1.95 -11.94
C ILE A 78 -4.65 3.01 -12.35
N PHE A 79 -5.93 2.64 -12.43
CA PHE A 79 -6.98 3.62 -12.75
C PHE A 79 -7.20 4.65 -11.64
N ALA A 80 -7.00 4.30 -10.38
CA ALA A 80 -7.02 5.26 -9.28
C ALA A 80 -5.86 6.24 -9.37
N ALA A 81 -4.66 5.78 -9.76
CA ALA A 81 -3.52 6.65 -10.02
C ALA A 81 -3.79 7.65 -11.15
N LEU A 82 -4.38 7.20 -12.27
CA LEU A 82 -4.81 8.08 -13.36
C LEU A 82 -5.86 9.10 -12.90
N LYS A 83 -6.87 8.66 -12.13
CA LYS A 83 -7.88 9.55 -11.56
C LYS A 83 -7.25 10.61 -10.66
N LEU A 84 -6.33 10.20 -9.77
CA LEU A 84 -5.66 11.12 -8.85
C LEU A 84 -4.78 12.11 -9.60
N TYR A 85 -4.06 11.65 -10.62
CA TYR A 85 -3.30 12.50 -11.55
C TYR A 85 -4.18 13.62 -12.15
N HIS A 86 -5.35 13.27 -12.68
CA HIS A 86 -6.29 14.26 -13.23
C HIS A 86 -6.78 15.24 -12.17
N GLN A 87 -7.17 14.75 -11.00
CA GLN A 87 -7.64 15.60 -9.89
C GLN A 87 -6.58 16.60 -9.45
N LEU A 88 -5.32 16.19 -9.36
CA LEU A 88 -4.22 17.08 -8.98
C LEU A 88 -3.94 18.15 -10.04
N ARG A 89 -4.08 17.81 -11.33
CA ARG A 89 -3.96 18.78 -12.43
C ARG A 89 -5.11 19.79 -12.44
N GLU A 90 -6.34 19.34 -12.19
CA GLU A 90 -7.53 20.20 -12.20
C GLU A 90 -7.57 21.18 -11.02
N GLN A 91 -7.06 20.78 -9.85
CA GLN A 91 -7.05 21.63 -8.64
C GLN A 91 -6.14 22.86 -8.75
N GLY A 92 -5.27 22.94 -9.77
CA GLY A 92 -4.53 24.16 -10.13
C GLY A 92 -3.48 24.64 -9.11
N GLY A 93 -3.10 23.78 -8.15
CA GLY A 93 -2.13 24.11 -7.08
C GLY A 93 -0.71 23.62 -7.33
N MET A 94 -0.49 22.78 -8.35
CA MET A 94 0.79 22.18 -8.71
C MET A 94 1.12 22.51 -10.17
N SER A 95 2.35 22.94 -10.43
CA SER A 95 2.81 23.34 -11.76
C SER A 95 2.98 22.15 -12.69
N ASP A 96 3.36 21.01 -12.11
CA ASP A 96 3.82 19.85 -12.86
C ASP A 96 3.38 18.57 -12.15
N VAL A 97 2.48 17.82 -12.77
CA VAL A 97 2.00 16.55 -12.24
C VAL A 97 2.28 15.51 -13.30
N GLU A 98 2.88 14.40 -12.89
CA GLU A 98 3.16 13.23 -13.73
C GLU A 98 2.57 11.98 -13.10
N VAL A 99 2.31 10.96 -13.90
CA VAL A 99 1.90 9.63 -13.41
C VAL A 99 2.90 8.59 -13.91
N ALA A 100 3.26 7.64 -13.05
CA ALA A 100 4.10 6.53 -13.43
C ALA A 100 3.63 5.22 -12.78
N LEU A 101 3.93 4.13 -13.45
CA LEU A 101 3.77 2.77 -12.98
C LEU A 101 5.15 2.13 -12.87
N VAL A 102 5.46 1.61 -11.69
CA VAL A 102 6.69 0.89 -11.38
C VAL A 102 6.33 -0.52 -10.95
N ALA A 103 7.09 -1.49 -11.43
CA ALA A 103 6.89 -2.88 -11.07
C ALA A 103 8.15 -3.52 -10.50
N GLY A 104 7.96 -4.46 -9.58
CA GLY A 104 9.05 -5.21 -8.97
C GLY A 104 9.39 -6.47 -9.73
N HIS A 105 9.45 -7.59 -9.02
CA HIS A 105 9.83 -8.87 -9.58
C HIS A 105 8.95 -9.96 -8.96
N LYS A 106 8.53 -10.94 -9.78
CA LYS A 106 7.71 -12.10 -9.38
C LYS A 106 8.19 -12.92 -8.20
N ASP A 107 9.46 -12.79 -7.81
CA ASP A 107 10.02 -13.57 -6.71
C ASP A 107 9.78 -12.84 -5.36
N GLU A 108 9.18 -11.64 -5.41
CA GLU A 108 9.00 -10.71 -4.31
C GLU A 108 10.31 -10.43 -3.53
N GLY A 109 10.16 -9.85 -2.34
CA GLY A 109 11.25 -9.62 -1.39
C GLY A 109 12.31 -8.66 -1.92
N VAL A 110 13.57 -8.94 -1.55
CA VAL A 110 14.69 -8.02 -1.80
C VAL A 110 14.91 -7.74 -3.28
N LYS A 111 14.70 -8.74 -4.16
CA LYS A 111 14.86 -8.55 -5.61
C LYS A 111 13.82 -7.57 -6.18
N ALA A 112 12.57 -7.71 -5.75
CA ALA A 112 11.51 -6.79 -6.13
C ALA A 112 11.82 -5.38 -5.63
N ASP A 113 12.21 -5.25 -4.36
CA ASP A 113 12.55 -3.96 -3.75
C ASP A 113 13.74 -3.28 -4.46
N MET A 114 14.77 -4.06 -4.83
CA MET A 114 15.91 -3.58 -5.62
C MET A 114 15.49 -3.08 -7.00
N ARG A 115 14.67 -3.85 -7.72
CA ARG A 115 14.19 -3.45 -9.04
C ARG A 115 13.34 -2.19 -9.00
N ILE A 116 12.42 -2.08 -8.03
CA ILE A 116 11.61 -0.86 -7.81
C ILE A 116 12.52 0.34 -7.56
N SER A 117 13.61 0.15 -6.81
CA SER A 117 14.62 1.19 -6.57
C SER A 117 15.28 1.67 -7.86
N GLU A 118 15.68 0.73 -8.73
CA GLU A 118 16.31 1.02 -10.02
C GLU A 118 15.33 1.69 -10.99
N GLU A 119 14.10 1.22 -11.05
CA GLU A 119 13.03 1.81 -11.87
C GLU A 119 12.71 3.24 -11.41
N LEU A 120 12.67 3.48 -10.09
CA LEU A 120 12.49 4.82 -9.55
C LEU A 120 13.69 5.73 -9.87
N ASP A 121 14.92 5.22 -9.86
CA ASP A 121 16.10 5.99 -10.29
C ASP A 121 16.00 6.37 -11.77
N ALA A 122 15.55 5.44 -12.62
CA ALA A 122 15.34 5.70 -14.04
C ALA A 122 14.32 6.83 -14.25
N ILE A 123 13.19 6.82 -13.53
CA ILE A 123 12.19 7.90 -13.57
C ILE A 123 12.81 9.24 -13.14
N LEU A 124 13.50 9.26 -12.00
CA LEU A 124 14.11 10.47 -11.44
C LEU A 124 15.27 11.01 -12.28
N SER A 125 15.89 10.16 -13.11
CA SER A 125 16.93 10.56 -14.07
C SER A 125 16.37 11.33 -15.27
N VAL A 126 15.15 10.99 -15.70
CA VAL A 126 14.46 11.68 -16.79
C VAL A 126 13.92 13.03 -16.32
N LYS A 127 13.33 13.07 -15.12
CA LYS A 127 12.67 14.25 -14.57
C LYS A 127 12.72 14.25 -13.04
N ARG A 128 13.11 15.38 -12.44
CA ARG A 128 13.10 15.57 -10.99
C ARG A 128 11.69 15.96 -10.53
N PHE A 129 11.26 15.42 -9.40
CA PHE A 129 10.01 15.77 -8.73
C PHE A 129 10.31 16.23 -7.31
N ASP A 130 9.45 17.08 -6.74
CA ASP A 130 9.57 17.54 -5.35
C ASP A 130 8.99 16.50 -4.37
N ALA A 131 8.00 15.73 -4.85
CA ALA A 131 7.27 14.78 -4.03
C ALA A 131 6.60 13.67 -4.86
N ALA A 132 6.31 12.55 -4.19
CA ALA A 132 5.49 11.47 -4.70
C ALA A 132 4.17 11.34 -3.93
N VAL A 133 3.15 10.86 -4.62
CA VAL A 133 1.94 10.29 -4.03
C VAL A 133 1.88 8.82 -4.43
N LEU A 134 1.99 7.93 -3.44
CA LEU A 134 1.99 6.49 -3.66
C LEU A 134 0.55 5.99 -3.77
N VAL A 135 0.28 5.14 -4.77
CA VAL A 135 -0.99 4.43 -4.95
C VAL A 135 -0.70 2.93 -4.87
N SER A 136 -1.46 2.23 -4.04
CA SER A 136 -1.32 0.78 -3.81
C SER A 136 -2.69 0.18 -3.53
N ASP A 137 -2.91 -1.08 -3.90
CA ASP A 137 -4.13 -1.83 -3.59
C ASP A 137 -4.02 -2.65 -2.29
N GLY A 138 -2.81 -2.84 -1.74
CA GLY A 138 -2.61 -3.68 -0.57
C GLY A 138 -1.43 -3.35 0.35
N PRO A 139 -1.36 -4.00 1.54
CA PRO A 139 -0.25 -3.81 2.46
C PRO A 139 1.11 -4.24 1.89
N THR A 140 1.13 -5.12 0.89
CA THR A 140 2.35 -5.67 0.30
C THR A 140 3.12 -4.63 -0.50
N ASP A 141 2.47 -3.81 -1.32
CA ASP A 141 3.17 -2.76 -2.08
C ASP A 141 3.49 -1.56 -1.19
N GLU A 142 2.68 -1.29 -0.16
CA GLU A 142 3.03 -0.26 0.82
C GLU A 142 4.35 -0.53 1.56
N MET A 143 4.84 -1.79 1.57
CA MET A 143 6.15 -2.12 2.13
C MET A 143 7.31 -1.40 1.40
N VAL A 144 7.11 -0.93 0.17
CA VAL A 144 8.13 -0.19 -0.60
C VAL A 144 8.20 1.28 -0.22
N LEU A 145 7.29 1.76 0.64
CA LEU A 145 7.23 3.15 1.07
C LEU A 145 8.57 3.68 1.62
N PRO A 146 9.29 2.98 2.52
CA PRO A 146 10.57 3.47 3.03
C PRO A 146 11.63 3.60 1.93
N LEU A 147 11.57 2.74 0.92
CA LEU A 147 12.47 2.75 -0.21
C LEU A 147 12.22 3.96 -1.11
N ILE A 148 10.96 4.26 -1.42
CA ILE A 148 10.59 5.47 -2.17
C ILE A 148 10.97 6.73 -1.37
N GLN A 149 10.64 6.77 -0.08
CA GLN A 149 10.94 7.89 0.82
C GLN A 149 12.44 8.18 0.94
N SER A 150 13.30 7.18 0.75
CA SER A 150 14.76 7.37 0.75
C SER A 150 15.25 8.23 -0.42
N LYS A 151 14.48 8.31 -1.52
CA LYS A 151 14.85 9.03 -2.76
C LYS A 151 14.00 10.27 -3.01
N LEU A 152 12.72 10.21 -2.63
CA LEU A 152 11.74 11.25 -2.92
C LEU A 152 10.74 11.36 -1.74
N PRO A 153 10.46 12.56 -1.22
CA PRO A 153 9.46 12.73 -0.16
C PRO A 153 8.08 12.23 -0.61
N VAL A 154 7.45 11.39 0.20
CA VAL A 154 6.08 10.91 -0.07
C VAL A 154 5.08 11.76 0.72
N LEU A 155 4.20 12.45 0.00
CA LEU A 155 3.18 13.33 0.61
C LEU A 155 2.02 12.54 1.19
N SER A 156 1.63 11.47 0.50
CA SER A 156 0.45 10.70 0.83
C SER A 156 0.55 9.29 0.23
N VAL A 157 -0.14 8.36 0.89
CA VAL A 157 -0.38 7.01 0.39
C VAL A 157 -1.88 6.88 0.17
N HIS A 158 -2.27 6.57 -1.06
CA HIS A 158 -3.65 6.38 -1.48
C HIS A 158 -3.92 4.89 -1.66
N ARG A 159 -4.49 4.25 -0.62
CA ARG A 159 -4.87 2.84 -0.68
C ARG A 159 -6.19 2.66 -1.44
N VAL A 160 -6.18 1.80 -2.45
CA VAL A 160 -7.36 1.43 -3.23
C VAL A 160 -7.90 0.10 -2.73
N VAL A 161 -9.06 0.14 -2.07
CA VAL A 161 -9.72 -1.10 -1.63
C VAL A 161 -10.75 -1.50 -2.68
N VAL A 162 -10.50 -2.61 -3.37
CA VAL A 162 -11.43 -3.17 -4.34
C VAL A 162 -12.38 -4.13 -3.63
N GLN A 163 -13.69 -3.88 -3.77
CA GLN A 163 -14.69 -4.79 -3.24
C GLN A 163 -14.77 -6.03 -4.13
N GLN A 164 -14.03 -7.07 -3.76
CA GLN A 164 -14.13 -8.40 -4.38
C GLN A 164 -15.47 -9.07 -3.97
N SER A 165 -16.01 -9.86 -4.90
CA SER A 165 -17.43 -10.27 -5.02
C SER A 165 -18.29 -10.42 -3.74
N ARG A 166 -19.60 -10.13 -3.91
CA ARG A 166 -20.66 -10.45 -2.92
C ARG A 166 -20.62 -11.89 -2.41
N GLY A 167 -20.07 -12.84 -3.19
CA GLY A 167 -20.03 -14.25 -2.85
C GLY A 167 -19.19 -14.57 -1.61
N VAL A 168 -18.12 -13.81 -1.32
CA VAL A 168 -17.31 -13.99 -0.10
C VAL A 168 -18.09 -13.49 1.11
N GLU A 169 -18.76 -12.34 0.99
CA GLU A 169 -19.62 -11.80 2.04
C GLU A 169 -20.79 -12.74 2.33
N GLU A 170 -21.47 -13.25 1.30
CA GLU A 170 -22.55 -14.22 1.43
C GLU A 170 -22.06 -15.53 2.04
N SER A 171 -20.91 -16.06 1.60
CA SER A 171 -20.32 -17.27 2.17
C SER A 171 -19.92 -17.09 3.63
N PHE A 172 -19.36 -15.92 3.99
CA PHE A 172 -18.98 -15.59 5.36
C PHE A 172 -20.20 -15.44 6.27
N ILE A 173 -21.25 -14.76 5.79
CA ILE A 173 -22.54 -14.67 6.49
C ILE A 173 -23.17 -16.06 6.67
N LEU A 174 -23.12 -16.91 5.64
CA LEU A 174 -23.64 -18.27 5.70
C LEU A 174 -22.85 -19.12 6.71
N PHE A 175 -21.53 -19.03 6.68
CA PHE A 175 -20.63 -19.68 7.64
C PHE A 175 -20.95 -19.24 9.08
N LEU A 176 -21.03 -17.93 9.34
CA LEU A 176 -21.39 -17.38 10.64
C LEU A 176 -22.77 -17.86 11.11
N ARG A 177 -23.74 -17.94 10.20
CA ARG A 177 -25.08 -18.46 10.50
C ARG A 177 -25.02 -19.94 10.92
N TYR A 178 -24.29 -20.77 10.19
CA TYR A 178 -24.11 -22.18 10.56
C TYR A 178 -23.30 -22.34 11.85
N ALA A 179 -22.27 -21.53 12.06
CA ALA A 179 -21.50 -21.48 13.30
C ALA A 179 -22.40 -21.14 14.49
N ARG A 180 -23.26 -20.12 14.39
CA ARG A 180 -24.24 -19.81 15.45
C ARG A 180 -25.20 -20.98 15.71
N ARG A 181 -25.71 -21.63 14.66
CA ARG A 181 -26.57 -22.83 14.81
C ARG A 181 -25.90 -23.96 15.59
N LEU A 182 -24.59 -24.17 15.41
CA LEU A 182 -23.82 -25.16 16.19
C LEU A 182 -23.84 -24.86 17.70
N PHE A 183 -23.90 -23.59 18.11
CA PHE A 183 -23.88 -23.18 19.52
C PHE A 183 -25.26 -22.95 20.13
N GLU A 184 -26.24 -22.47 19.35
CA GLU A 184 -27.55 -22.05 19.83
C GLU A 184 -28.60 -23.18 19.79
N GLU A 185 -28.54 -24.09 18.81
CA GLU A 185 -29.55 -25.14 18.69
C GLU A 185 -29.23 -26.34 19.61
N GLU A 186 -30.11 -26.64 20.57
CA GLU A 186 -29.94 -27.73 21.55
C GLU A 186 -29.64 -29.10 20.92
N LYS A 187 -30.17 -29.36 19.72
CA LYS A 187 -29.91 -30.60 18.97
C LYS A 187 -28.46 -30.71 18.50
N TYR A 188 -27.87 -29.61 18.04
CA TYR A 188 -26.51 -29.58 17.49
C TYR A 188 -25.45 -29.30 18.56
N LYS A 189 -25.81 -28.59 19.64
CA LYS A 189 -24.92 -28.29 20.77
C LYS A 189 -24.35 -29.54 21.44
N LYS A 190 -25.14 -30.62 21.53
CA LYS A 190 -24.69 -31.93 22.05
C LYS A 190 -23.57 -32.53 21.20
N TYR A 191 -23.62 -32.36 19.89
CA TYR A 191 -22.59 -32.85 18.98
C TYR A 191 -21.40 -31.89 18.90
N ALA A 192 -21.64 -30.57 18.87
CA ALA A 192 -20.62 -29.55 18.74
C ALA A 192 -19.74 -29.40 20.00
N MET A 193 -20.32 -29.48 21.21
CA MET A 193 -19.56 -29.40 22.46
C MET A 193 -19.41 -30.74 23.18
N GLY A 194 -20.38 -31.66 23.06
CA GLY A 194 -20.38 -32.91 23.83
C GLY A 194 -19.35 -33.92 23.33
N ILE A 195 -19.27 -34.17 22.02
CA ILE A 195 -18.31 -35.15 21.46
C ILE A 195 -16.86 -34.66 21.60
N PRO A 196 -16.50 -33.43 21.16
CA PRO A 196 -15.12 -32.94 21.30
C PRO A 196 -14.73 -32.79 22.78
N GLY A 197 -15.63 -32.25 23.62
CA GLY A 197 -15.39 -32.13 25.05
C GLY A 197 -15.21 -33.49 25.73
N GLY A 198 -16.00 -34.49 25.35
CA GLY A 198 -15.86 -35.87 25.82
C GLY A 198 -14.52 -36.49 25.42
N LEU A 199 -14.10 -36.31 24.17
CA LEU A 199 -12.81 -36.81 23.68
C LEU A 199 -11.62 -36.12 24.38
N ILE A 200 -11.68 -34.81 24.59
CA ILE A 200 -10.64 -34.07 25.33
C ILE A 200 -10.60 -34.55 26.78
N THR A 201 -11.75 -34.71 27.43
CA THR A 201 -11.82 -35.20 28.81
C THR A 201 -11.27 -36.62 28.91
N MET A 202 -11.66 -37.51 27.99
CA MET A 202 -11.15 -38.87 27.90
C MET A 202 -9.63 -38.90 27.72
N TYR A 203 -9.10 -38.05 26.82
CA TYR A 203 -7.66 -37.91 26.58
C TYR A 203 -6.92 -37.46 27.84
N VAL A 204 -7.42 -36.43 28.53
CA VAL A 204 -6.83 -35.93 29.78
C VAL A 204 -6.83 -37.00 30.87
N VAL A 205 -7.93 -37.73 31.03
CA VAL A 205 -8.04 -38.82 32.01
C VAL A 205 -7.05 -39.94 31.71
N LEU A 206 -6.97 -40.37 30.45
CA LEU A 206 -5.99 -41.38 30.00
C LEU A 206 -4.54 -40.92 30.25
N SER A 207 -4.22 -39.66 29.95
CA SER A 207 -2.88 -39.10 30.16
C SER A 207 -2.47 -39.03 31.63
N ILE A 208 -3.43 -38.86 32.55
CA ILE A 208 -3.15 -38.84 34.00
C ILE A 208 -3.05 -40.28 34.54
N LEU A 209 -3.89 -41.19 34.05
CA LEU A 209 -3.96 -42.57 34.52
C LEU A 209 -2.80 -43.42 33.98
N MET A 210 -2.28 -43.08 32.81
CA MET A 210 -1.15 -43.74 32.16
C MET A 210 -0.03 -42.71 31.88
N PRO A 211 0.74 -42.32 32.92
CA PRO A 211 1.84 -41.37 32.76
C PRO A 211 3.01 -41.92 31.95
#